data_AF-A0A939V9Q6-F1
#
_entry.id   AF-A0A939V9Q6-F1
#
_cell.length_a   1.000
_cell.length_b   1.000
_cell.length_c   1.000
_cell.angle_alpha   90.00
_cell.angle_beta   90.00
_cell.angle_gamma   90.00
#
_symmetry.space_group_name_H-M   'P 1'
#
loop_
_entity.id
_entity.type
_entity.pdbx_description
1 polymer ?
#
loop_
_entity_poly.entity_id
_entity_poly.type
_entity_poly.pdbx_seq_one_letter_code
_entity_poly.pdbx_strand_id
1 'polypeptide(L)'
;MDIAVIKYNAGNIRSVVNALRRLGIEPQVTDNHDLIRSADCVLFPGQGEAATTMHYLRERGLDCLITDLRQPVLGICIGMQLMCRHSEEGNTD
;
A
#
# COMPACT_ATOMS: atom_id res chain seq x y z
N MET A 1 -15.21 9.60 4.95
CA MET A 1 -13.81 9.57 4.51
C MET A 1 -13.52 8.17 4.07
N ASP A 2 -13.36 7.96 2.77
CA ASP A 2 -13.06 6.67 2.18
C ASP A 2 -11.54 6.45 2.19
N ILE A 3 -11.11 5.34 2.80
CA ILE A 3 -9.69 5.00 2.93
C ILE A 3 -9.45 3.66 2.25
N ALA A 4 -8.66 3.67 1.19
CA ALA A 4 -8.17 2.44 0.58
C ALA A 4 -6.91 1.97 1.31
N VAL A 5 -6.92 0.72 1.79
CA VAL A 5 -5.73 0.02 2.27
C VAL A 5 -5.30 -0.93 1.16
N ILE A 6 -4.12 -0.69 0.59
CA ILE A 6 -3.60 -1.51 -0.51
C ILE A 6 -3.47 -2.96 -0.02
N LYS A 7 -4.22 -3.84 -0.68
CA LYS A 7 -4.15 -5.28 -0.46
C LYS A 7 -2.94 -5.82 -1.19
N TYR A 8 -1.97 -6.27 -0.42
CA TYR A 8 -0.88 -7.08 -0.95
C TYR A 8 -0.54 -8.22 0.02
N ASN A 9 0.47 -9.04 -0.30
CA ASN A 9 0.85 -10.22 0.47
C ASN A 9 1.55 -9.89 1.80
N ALA A 10 0.93 -9.08 2.67
CA ALA A 10 1.45 -8.73 3.99
C ALA A 10 0.54 -9.17 5.14
N GLY A 11 1.18 -9.65 6.20
CA GLY A 11 0.51 -10.10 7.42
C GLY A 11 -0.01 -8.98 8.32
N ASN A 12 0.41 -7.73 8.12
CA ASN A 12 0.04 -6.62 9.01
C ASN A 12 -1.23 -5.82 8.61
N ILE A 13 -1.89 -6.18 7.50
CA ILE A 13 -3.12 -5.49 7.03
C ILE A 13 -4.18 -5.46 8.14
N ARG A 14 -4.36 -6.56 8.88
CA ARG A 14 -5.33 -6.65 9.97
C ARG A 14 -5.08 -5.61 11.07
N SER A 15 -3.82 -5.34 11.39
CA SER A 15 -3.44 -4.34 12.40
C SER A 15 -3.80 -2.93 11.96
N VAL A 16 -3.56 -2.59 10.69
CA VAL A 16 -3.94 -1.29 10.11
C VAL A 16 -5.44 -1.10 10.10
N VAL A 17 -6.19 -2.12 9.65
CA VAL A 17 -7.66 -2.10 9.64
C VAL A 17 -8.20 -1.88 11.06
N ASN A 18 -7.68 -2.61 12.05
CA ASN A 18 -8.10 -2.46 13.44
C ASN A 18 -7.79 -1.07 14.00
N ALA A 19 -6.66 -0.47 13.64
CA ALA A 19 -6.31 0.89 14.07
C ALA A 19 -7.30 1.91 13.51
N LEU A 20 -7.67 1.81 12.23
CA LEU A 20 -8.66 2.69 11.60
C LEU A 20 -10.06 2.52 12.20
N ARG A 21 -10.46 1.28 12.48
CA ARG A 21 -11.73 1.00 13.17
C ARG A 21 -11.82 1.63 14.56
N ARG A 22 -10.72 1.63 15.32
CA ARG A 22 -10.66 2.31 16.62
C ARG A 22 -10.82 3.82 16.51
N LEU A 23 -10.54 4.39 15.34
CA LEU A 23 -10.79 5.80 15.01
C LEU A 23 -12.19 6.03 14.41
N GLY A 24 -13.04 5.01 14.35
CA GLY A 24 -14.39 5.08 13.78
C GLY A 24 -14.43 5.04 12.25
N ILE A 25 -13.34 4.61 11.61
CA ILE A 25 -13.23 4.53 10.14
C ILE A 25 -13.27 3.07 9.71
N GLU A 26 -14.15 2.73 8.77
CA GLU A 26 -14.15 1.43 8.09
C GLU A 26 -13.40 1.53 6.76
N PRO A 27 -12.15 1.05 6.67
CA PRO A 27 -11.37 1.12 5.44
C PRO A 27 -11.76 0.02 4.44
N GLN A 28 -11.49 0.29 3.17
CA GLN A 28 -11.60 -0.69 2.11
C GLN A 28 -10.25 -1.33 1.80
N VAL A 29 -10.10 -2.62 2.11
CA VAL A 29 -8.90 -3.39 1.75
C VAL A 29 -9.05 -3.91 0.32
N THR A 30 -8.24 -3.43 -0.62
CA THR A 30 -8.43 -3.73 -2.04
C THR A 30 -7.13 -3.64 -2.86
N ASP A 31 -7.08 -4.42 -3.93
CA ASP A 31 -6.08 -4.37 -5.02
C ASP A 31 -6.72 -3.89 -6.34
N ASN A 32 -7.99 -3.48 -6.31
CA ASN A 32 -8.68 -2.91 -7.47
C ASN A 32 -8.23 -1.46 -7.71
N HIS A 33 -7.76 -1.18 -8.92
CA HIS A 33 -7.18 0.10 -9.30
C HIS A 33 -8.18 1.26 -9.22
N ASP A 34 -9.42 1.04 -9.65
CA ASP A 34 -10.43 2.10 -9.68
C ASP A 34 -10.83 2.51 -8.26
N LEU A 35 -11.02 1.52 -7.39
CA LEU A 35 -11.31 1.74 -5.97
C LEU A 35 -10.17 2.47 -5.23
N ILE A 36 -8.92 2.18 -5.59
CA ILE A 36 -7.75 2.87 -5.01
C ILE A 36 -7.69 4.32 -5.49
N ARG A 37 -7.96 4.57 -6.78
CA ARG A 37 -7.96 5.92 -7.38
C ARG A 37 -9.08 6.80 -6.82
N SER A 38 -10.23 6.22 -6.51
CA SER A 38 -11.39 6.98 -6.03
C SER A 38 -11.37 7.30 -4.54
N ALA A 39 -10.46 6.71 -3.76
CA ALA A 39 -10.42 6.91 -2.31
C ALA A 39 -9.93 8.31 -1.92
N ASP A 40 -10.42 8.84 -0.78
CA ASP A 40 -9.99 10.13 -0.25
C ASP A 40 -8.52 10.10 0.22
N CYS A 41 -8.07 8.95 0.73
CA CYS A 41 -6.66 8.69 1.02
C CYS A 41 -6.30 7.21 0.86
N VAL A 42 -5.00 6.95 0.65
CA VAL A 42 -4.47 5.61 0.44
C VAL A 42 -3.43 5.27 1.49
N LEU A 43 -3.61 4.10 2.11
CA LEU A 43 -2.64 3.49 3.01
C LEU A 43 -1.93 2.37 2.28
N PHE A 44 -0.61 2.47 2.23
CA PHE A 44 0.25 1.42 1.70
C PHE A 44 1.03 0.77 2.84
N PRO A 45 0.47 -0.28 3.48
CA PRO A 45 1.18 -0.99 4.54
C PRO A 45 2.42 -1.73 4.01
N GLY A 46 3.32 -2.14 4.90
CA GLY A 46 4.61 -2.80 4.58
C GLY A 46 4.94 -3.97 5.51
N GLN A 47 5.15 -5.19 5.02
CA GLN A 47 5.79 -6.29 5.75
C GLN A 47 6.49 -7.25 4.78
N GLY A 48 7.68 -7.72 5.14
CA GLY A 48 8.47 -8.64 4.33
C GLY A 48 9.71 -7.95 3.76
N GLU A 49 10.23 -8.48 2.67
CA GLU A 49 11.40 -7.98 1.95
C GLU A 49 10.97 -7.09 0.77
N ALA A 50 11.72 -6.03 0.49
CA ALA A 50 11.43 -5.11 -0.60
C ALA A 50 11.33 -5.78 -1.99
N ALA A 51 12.30 -6.63 -2.39
CA ALA A 51 12.28 -7.27 -3.71
C ALA A 51 11.04 -8.15 -3.94
N THR A 52 10.72 -9.01 -2.98
CA THR A 52 9.53 -9.88 -3.04
C THR A 52 8.25 -9.05 -3.12
N THR A 53 8.18 -7.93 -2.38
CA THR A 53 7.02 -7.04 -2.40
C THR A 53 6.91 -6.29 -3.73
N MET A 54 8.00 -5.74 -4.27
CA MET A 54 8.01 -5.07 -5.57
C MET A 54 7.61 -5.99 -6.71
N HIS A 55 8.04 -7.25 -6.70
CA HIS A 55 7.60 -8.24 -7.67
C HIS A 55 6.08 -8.39 -7.66
N TYR A 56 5.48 -8.54 -6.47
CA TYR A 56 4.03 -8.65 -6.32
C TYR A 56 3.29 -7.39 -6.83
N LEU A 57 3.83 -6.20 -6.57
CA LEU A 57 3.23 -4.95 -7.04
C LEU A 57 3.25 -4.87 -8.56
N ARG A 58 4.39 -5.18 -9.18
CA ARG A 58 4.57 -5.20 -10.64
C ARG A 58 3.64 -6.18 -11.33
N GLU A 59 3.49 -7.40 -10.81
CA GLU A 59 2.57 -8.40 -11.36
C GLU A 59 1.10 -7.92 -11.41
N ARG A 60 0.75 -6.95 -10.56
CA ARG A 60 -0.61 -6.41 -10.43
C ARG A 60 -0.73 -4.98 -10.95
N GLY A 61 0.34 -4.43 -11.52
CA GLY A 61 0.43 -3.02 -11.94
C GLY A 61 0.18 -2.03 -10.81
N LEU A 62 0.37 -2.44 -9.56
CA LEU A 62 0.20 -1.58 -8.38
C LEU A 62 1.37 -0.60 -8.23
N ASP A 63 2.55 -0.96 -8.73
CA ASP A 63 3.73 -0.08 -8.77
C ASP A 63 3.45 1.20 -9.55
N CYS A 64 2.96 1.07 -10.79
CA CYS A 64 2.56 2.21 -11.62
C CYS A 64 1.37 2.96 -11.00
N LEU A 65 0.39 2.24 -10.48
CA LEU A 65 -0.79 2.82 -9.85
C LEU A 65 -0.41 3.73 -8.69
N ILE A 66 0.44 3.24 -7.76
CA ILE A 66 0.83 3.96 -6.55
C ILE A 66 1.56 5.26 -6.89
N THR A 67 2.45 5.24 -7.90
CA THR A 67 3.18 6.43 -8.34
C THR A 67 2.29 7.48 -9.01
N ASP A 68 1.16 7.08 -9.59
CA ASP A 68 0.23 7.96 -10.28
C ASP A 68 -0.84 8.59 -9.37
N LEU A 69 -0.93 8.17 -8.10
CA LEU A 69 -1.93 8.68 -7.15
C LEU A 69 -1.72 10.18 -6.88
N ARG A 70 -2.83 10.91 -6.73
CA ARG A 70 -2.84 12.36 -6.48
C ARG A 70 -3.36 12.71 -5.09
N GLN A 71 -4.19 11.85 -4.53
CA GLN A 71 -4.66 11.91 -3.16
C GLN A 71 -3.51 11.56 -2.18
N PRO A 72 -3.62 11.95 -0.89
CA PRO A 72 -2.61 11.64 0.10
C PRO A 72 -2.36 10.13 0.22
N VAL A 73 -1.08 9.75 0.16
CA VAL A 73 -0.61 8.37 0.33
C VAL A 73 0.27 8.29 1.58
N LEU A 74 -0.02 7.34 2.47
CA LEU A 74 0.82 7.02 3.62
C LEU A 74 1.43 5.62 3.46
N GLY A 75 2.73 5.57 3.21
CA GLY A 75 3.53 4.34 3.28
C GLY A 75 3.89 4.00 4.72
N ILE A 76 3.76 2.72 5.12
CA ILE A 76 4.11 2.25 6.46
C ILE A 76 5.17 1.15 6.36
N CYS A 77 6.30 1.30 7.06
CA CYS A 77 7.41 0.34 7.07
C CYS A 77 7.91 0.07 5.63
N ILE A 78 7.84 -1.18 5.14
CA ILE A 78 8.20 -1.50 3.75
C ILE A 78 7.44 -0.64 2.74
N GLY A 79 6.17 -0.30 2.98
CA GLY A 79 5.41 0.54 2.06
C GLY A 79 6.02 1.93 1.89
N MET A 80 6.69 2.47 2.92
CA MET A 80 7.45 3.72 2.81
C MET A 80 8.77 3.50 2.06
N GLN A 81 9.48 2.41 2.35
CA GLN A 81 10.75 2.06 1.69
C GLN A 81 10.59 1.92 0.17
N LEU A 82 9.50 1.31 -0.29
CA LEU A 82 9.22 1.08 -1.70
C LEU A 82 8.78 2.34 -2.47
N MET A 83 8.55 3.45 -1.77
CA MET A 83 8.30 4.75 -2.41
C MET A 83 9.61 5.50 -2.74
N CYS A 84 10.76 4.97 -2.34
CA CYS A 84 12.06 5.47 -2.75
C CYS A 84 12.40 5.03 -4.18
N ARG A 85 13.47 5.61 -4.75
CA ARG A 85 13.93 5.26 -6.10
C ARG A 85 14.54 3.86 -6.22
N HIS A 86 15.08 3.33 -5.12
CA HIS A 86 15.77 2.06 -5.08
C HIS A 86 15.83 1.56 -3.63
N SER A 87 15.87 0.24 -3.46
CA SER A 87 16.10 -0.43 -2.18
C SER A 87 17.26 -1.40 -2.27
N GLU A 88 18.27 -1.21 -1.41
CA GLU A 88 19.39 -2.15 -1.25
C GLU A 88 18.92 -3.51 -0.72
N GLU A 89 17.80 -3.55 0.01
CA GLU A 89 17.18 -4.81 0.46
C GLU A 89 16.63 -5.57 -0.75
N GLY A 90 17.31 -6.64 -1.13
CA GLY A 90 16.97 -7.43 -2.30
C GLY A 90 17.26 -6.73 -3.64
N ASN A 91 17.95 -5.57 -3.64
CA ASN A 91 18.37 -4.81 -4.83
C ASN A 91 17.25 -4.61 -5.86
N THR A 92 16.19 -3.91 -5.48
CA THR A 92 15.06 -3.61 -6.37
C THR A 92 14.85 -2.12 -6.54
N ASP A 93 14.49 -1.74 -7.77
CA ASP A 93 13.83 -0.46 -8.06
C ASP A 93 12.34 -0.54 -7.75
#